data_AF-A0A0R3WEA0-F1
#
_entry.id   AF-A0A0R3WEA0-F1
#
_cell.length_a   1.000
_cell.length_b   1.000
_cell.length_c   1.000
_cell.angle_alpha   90.00
_cell.angle_beta   90.00
_cell.angle_gamma   90.00
#
_symmetry.space_group_name_H-M   'P 1'
#
loop_
_entity.id
_entity.type
_entity.pdbx_description
1 polymer ?
#
loop_
_entity_poly.entity_id
_entity_poly.type
_entity_poly.pdbx_seq_one_letter_code
_entity_poly.pdbx_strand_id
1 'polypeptide(L)'
;MNGLNEDKEEIYRNLNQELTEKALRLIQEADNIVNNEKISIATPESIHATPNETAQQDVDAPALISETEPELPFDDHLAAAISKLGKSAKTRYLAVKLRVLEAENANLRSDLRAAHSELGELSAQLREVVQEKSRLQRQSGQDSANLERLRADLESTIQKAEGLTLEKTAFERQLENERRQRERDKSDARSVEFRYQRALEDIKRLRGQLDKSRYDEGSVKRQLDAAKSENQRLERQKSELIVAFKKQMKLIDVLRRQKMLIEASRVLKLTEEEKDVFLLIDARLELLFKTILLPLGMEEVESVVDDLSNLPALPKPPGMLVRQGAEAKVYSVPAGFLTSFPDLACIVKERFVKTYRHPALDASLSLRRMRAEARQLVKCRQLGLPVPALLLVNLAHRQLWMENVCVPHGMSLGNWFQRILELKSPRQCLDQMAKRLGQALAKMHANCIIHGDLTTANILVQMGAPEDELDNYRLYLIDFGLSSIHHRAASSLRDEEIAVDLYVFERALVSALATRKGDEDFEFTPEAFFKAVLATYIEAYPFEVLARPIETSTMIMQKQPQHREKRICHCSTSRTSTHEDGVHEVNGILRTLKEVQSRGRKRLMIG
;
A
#
# COMPACT_ATOMS: atom_id res chain seq x y z
N MET A 1 -1.55 -12.09 -16.47
CA MET A 1 -1.00 -12.38 -15.13
C MET A 1 -1.73 -13.52 -14.43
N ASN A 2 -3.01 -13.83 -14.71
CA ASN A 2 -3.73 -14.91 -14.02
C ASN A 2 -3.49 -16.33 -14.60
N GLY A 3 -3.22 -16.47 -15.91
CA GLY A 3 -3.03 -17.81 -16.52
C GLY A 3 -1.74 -18.53 -16.09
N LEU A 4 -0.67 -17.81 -15.74
CA LEU A 4 0.61 -18.40 -15.31
C LEU A 4 0.58 -19.03 -13.90
N ASN A 5 -0.48 -18.77 -13.14
CA ASN A 5 -0.63 -19.31 -11.79
C ASN A 5 -1.43 -20.62 -11.79
N GLU A 6 -2.39 -20.76 -12.71
CA GLU A 6 -3.19 -21.98 -12.90
C GLU A 6 -2.31 -23.14 -13.40
N ASP A 7 -1.41 -22.87 -14.36
CA ASP A 7 -0.47 -23.90 -14.88
C ASP A 7 0.45 -24.45 -13.78
N LYS A 8 0.86 -23.61 -12.82
CA LYS A 8 1.71 -24.05 -11.70
C LYS A 8 0.92 -24.86 -10.68
N GLU A 9 -0.31 -24.46 -10.38
CA GLU A 9 -1.17 -25.23 -9.49
C GLU A 9 -1.48 -26.62 -10.03
N GLU A 10 -1.67 -26.76 -11.35
CA GLU A 10 -1.91 -28.05 -11.98
C GLU A 10 -0.68 -28.96 -11.90
N ILE A 11 0.53 -28.41 -12.11
CA ILE A 11 1.78 -29.14 -11.91
C ILE A 11 1.94 -29.62 -10.46
N TYR A 12 1.62 -28.77 -9.47
CA TYR A 12 1.70 -29.16 -8.07
C TYR A 12 0.67 -30.22 -7.67
N ARG A 13 -0.54 -30.19 -8.26
CA ARG A 13 -1.54 -31.24 -8.05
C ARG A 13 -1.08 -32.59 -8.60
N ASN A 14 -0.54 -32.61 -9.82
CA ASN A 14 -0.03 -33.83 -10.44
C ASN A 14 1.16 -34.41 -9.65
N LEU A 15 2.09 -33.55 -9.20
CA LEU A 15 3.22 -33.99 -8.39
C LEU A 15 2.79 -34.57 -7.04
N ASN A 16 1.79 -33.96 -6.39
CA ASN A 16 1.25 -34.48 -5.14
C ASN A 16 0.56 -35.84 -5.32
N GLN A 17 -0.13 -36.04 -6.45
CA GLN A 17 -0.76 -37.31 -6.79
C GLN A 17 0.29 -38.41 -7.03
N GLU A 18 1.37 -38.11 -7.75
CA GLU A 18 2.47 -39.06 -7.98
C GLU A 18 3.21 -39.43 -6.68
N LEU A 19 3.40 -38.46 -5.78
CA LEU A 19 3.99 -38.70 -4.46
C LEU A 19 3.09 -39.59 -3.58
N THR A 20 1.77 -39.43 -3.65
CA THR A 20 0.84 -40.28 -2.89
C THR A 20 0.80 -41.71 -3.42
N GLU A 21 0.82 -41.89 -4.75
CA GLU A 21 0.92 -43.23 -5.35
C GLU A 21 2.23 -43.93 -4.99
N LYS A 22 3.35 -43.21 -4.98
CA LYS A 22 4.65 -43.76 -4.60
C LYS A 22 4.70 -44.13 -3.12
N ALA A 23 4.09 -43.33 -2.24
CA ALA A 23 3.94 -43.65 -0.83
C ALA A 23 3.10 -44.92 -0.61
N LEU A 24 1.98 -45.06 -1.33
CA LEU A 24 1.14 -46.27 -1.26
C LEU A 24 1.87 -47.52 -1.73
N ARG A 25 2.69 -47.44 -2.78
CA ARG A 25 3.52 -48.57 -3.24
C ARG A 25 4.56 -48.98 -2.20
N LEU A 26 5.25 -48.02 -1.59
CA LEU A 26 6.24 -48.29 -0.55
C LEU A 26 5.61 -48.91 0.70
N ILE A 27 4.39 -48.50 1.05
CA ILE A 27 3.64 -49.11 2.16
C ILE A 27 3.27 -50.56 1.81
N GLN A 28 2.77 -50.83 0.59
CA GLN A 28 2.49 -52.19 0.14
C GLN A 28 3.75 -53.06 0.07
N GLU A 29 4.88 -52.50 -0.34
CA GLU A 29 6.16 -53.21 -0.37
C GLU A 29 6.66 -53.52 1.04
N ALA A 30 6.53 -52.58 1.98
CA ALA A 30 6.81 -52.81 3.39
C ALA A 30 5.91 -53.88 4.01
N ASP A 31 4.60 -53.83 3.75
CA ASP A 31 3.64 -54.84 4.24
C ASP A 31 3.93 -56.22 3.64
N ASN A 32 4.38 -56.30 2.38
CA ASN A 32 4.78 -57.54 1.76
C ASN A 32 6.08 -58.10 2.36
N ILE A 33 7.05 -57.26 2.73
CA ILE A 33 8.28 -57.67 3.41
C ILE A 33 7.96 -58.20 4.82
N VAL A 34 7.11 -57.47 5.56
CA VAL A 34 6.68 -57.86 6.92
C VAL A 34 5.90 -59.18 6.91
N ASN A 35 5.11 -59.44 5.88
CA ASN A 35 4.31 -60.66 5.79
C ASN A 35 5.04 -61.87 5.17
N ASN A 36 6.18 -61.68 4.50
CA ASN A 36 6.96 -62.79 3.90
C ASN A 36 8.09 -63.33 4.79
N GLU A 37 8.48 -62.65 5.86
CA GLU A 37 9.49 -63.17 6.78
C GLU A 37 8.90 -64.18 7.78
N LYS A 38 8.88 -65.45 7.38
CA LYS A 38 8.96 -66.57 8.33
C LYS A 38 10.35 -66.56 8.98
N ILE A 39 10.52 -65.81 10.06
CA ILE A 39 11.66 -65.95 10.96
C ILE A 39 11.15 -66.29 12.35
N SER A 40 11.28 -67.58 12.70
CA SER A 40 11.14 -68.08 14.06
C SER A 40 12.32 -67.56 14.88
N ILE A 41 12.06 -66.68 15.85
CA ILE A 41 13.03 -66.27 16.87
C ILE A 41 12.62 -66.94 18.18
N ALA A 42 13.43 -67.91 18.62
CA ALA A 42 13.41 -68.42 19.98
C ALA A 42 14.03 -67.36 20.92
N THR A 43 13.35 -67.07 22.02
CA THR A 43 13.84 -66.19 23.09
C THR A 43 14.85 -66.92 24.00
N PRO A 44 15.81 -66.19 24.62
CA PRO A 44 16.91 -66.75 25.40
C PRO A 44 16.64 -66.76 26.91
N GLU A 45 17.17 -67.76 27.62
CA GLU A 45 17.30 -67.75 29.08
C GLU A 45 18.78 -67.82 29.52
N SER A 46 19.16 -66.79 30.28
CA SER A 46 20.01 -66.76 31.48
C SER A 46 21.42 -67.38 31.49
N ILE A 47 22.40 -66.50 31.33
CA ILE A 47 23.58 -66.23 32.19
C ILE A 47 23.84 -67.21 33.37
N HIS A 48 25.05 -67.80 33.39
CA HIS A 48 25.92 -67.72 34.57
C HIS A 48 27.41 -67.82 34.18
N ALA A 49 28.18 -66.86 34.72
CA ALA A 49 29.61 -66.65 34.50
C ALA A 49 30.45 -67.38 35.57
N THR A 50 31.61 -67.98 35.23
CA THR A 50 33.02 -67.52 35.46
C THR A 50 33.88 -68.77 35.83
N PRO A 51 35.22 -68.70 36.04
CA PRO A 51 36.29 -68.46 35.05
C PRO A 51 37.47 -69.48 35.20
N ASN A 52 38.45 -69.39 34.28
CA ASN A 52 39.87 -69.81 34.36
C ASN A 52 40.33 -70.88 35.38
N GLU A 53 41.06 -71.89 34.88
CA GLU A 53 42.41 -72.20 35.39
C GLU A 53 43.24 -73.03 34.40
N THR A 54 44.49 -72.60 34.25
CA THR A 54 45.64 -73.21 33.57
C THR A 54 46.07 -74.53 34.19
N ALA A 55 46.56 -75.49 33.39
CA ALA A 55 47.91 -76.08 33.46
C ALA A 55 48.02 -77.47 32.79
N GLN A 56 49.06 -77.61 31.95
CA GLN A 56 50.05 -78.72 31.88
C GLN A 56 49.58 -80.15 31.54
N GLN A 57 50.10 -80.73 30.44
CA GLN A 57 51.16 -81.79 30.39
C GLN A 57 50.69 -83.12 31.01
N ASP A 58 50.75 -84.30 30.39
CA ASP A 58 51.76 -84.94 29.54
C ASP A 58 51.07 -86.04 28.69
N VAL A 59 51.50 -86.29 27.45
CA VAL A 59 52.30 -87.47 27.06
C VAL A 59 51.89 -88.77 27.76
N ASP A 60 51.18 -89.67 27.06
CA ASP A 60 51.64 -91.05 26.96
C ASP A 60 51.01 -91.80 25.78
N ALA A 61 51.84 -92.61 25.13
CA ALA A 61 51.51 -93.45 23.97
C ALA A 61 51.20 -94.90 24.45
N PRO A 62 51.00 -95.88 23.54
CA PRO A 62 49.84 -96.78 23.54
C PRO A 62 50.09 -98.12 24.27
N ALA A 63 49.01 -98.77 24.71
CA ALA A 63 49.05 -100.14 25.20
C ALA A 63 48.23 -101.08 24.27
N LEU A 64 48.95 -102.04 23.68
CA LEU A 64 48.46 -103.31 23.16
C LEU A 64 47.48 -103.98 24.14
N ILE A 65 46.53 -104.77 23.64
CA ILE A 65 46.18 -106.11 24.16
C ILE A 65 45.41 -106.92 23.09
N SER A 66 45.98 -108.09 22.80
CA SER A 66 45.46 -109.39 22.33
C SER A 66 44.38 -109.40 21.23
N GLU A 67 44.67 -109.84 20.01
CA GLU A 67 44.85 -111.26 19.63
C GLU A 67 43.77 -112.18 20.23
N THR A 68 42.67 -112.33 19.51
CA THR A 68 41.78 -113.50 19.60
C THR A 68 41.92 -114.27 18.30
N GLU A 69 42.80 -115.28 18.31
CA GLU A 69 42.85 -116.34 17.30
C GLU A 69 41.52 -117.13 17.32
N PRO A 70 40.87 -117.39 16.18
CA PRO A 70 39.84 -118.40 16.11
C PRO A 70 40.47 -119.80 16.03
N GLU A 71 40.30 -120.60 17.09
CA GLU A 71 40.59 -122.04 17.08
C GLU A 71 39.78 -122.73 15.97
N LEU A 72 40.48 -123.26 14.97
CA LEU A 72 39.93 -124.15 13.95
C LEU A 72 39.67 -125.53 14.57
N PRO A 73 38.44 -126.07 14.53
CA PRO A 73 38.19 -127.45 14.95
C PRO A 73 38.85 -128.40 13.95
N PHE A 74 39.94 -129.05 14.36
CA PHE A 74 40.54 -130.12 13.57
C PHE A 74 39.56 -131.30 13.47
N ASP A 75 39.26 -131.63 12.23
CA ASP A 75 38.30 -132.63 11.77
C ASP A 75 38.75 -134.06 12.18
N ASP A 76 38.42 -134.47 13.41
CA ASP A 76 38.82 -135.76 14.02
C ASP A 76 38.27 -136.98 13.24
N HIS A 77 37.23 -136.78 12.42
CA HIS A 77 36.69 -137.80 11.52
C HIS A 77 37.58 -138.05 10.28
N LEU A 78 38.38 -137.08 9.86
CA LEU A 78 39.30 -137.21 8.72
C LEU A 78 40.59 -137.94 9.13
N ALA A 79 41.09 -137.70 10.35
CA ALA A 79 42.22 -138.42 10.92
C ALA A 79 41.92 -139.93 11.09
N ALA A 80 40.69 -140.26 11.51
CA ALA A 80 40.20 -141.64 11.63
C ALA A 80 40.10 -142.37 10.28
N ALA A 81 39.63 -141.69 9.22
CA ALA A 81 39.55 -142.24 7.87
C ALA A 81 40.94 -142.47 7.24
N ILE A 82 41.89 -141.55 7.48
CA ILE A 82 43.27 -141.67 7.01
C ILE A 82 43.97 -142.85 7.69
N SER A 83 43.70 -143.15 8.97
CA SER A 83 44.33 -144.26 9.70
C SER A 83 44.13 -145.63 9.04
N LYS A 84 42.99 -145.85 8.37
CA LYS A 84 42.58 -147.10 7.68
C LYS A 84 43.12 -147.24 6.25
N LEU A 85 43.75 -146.22 5.68
CA LEU A 85 44.38 -146.28 4.35
C LEU A 85 45.75 -146.98 4.40
N GLY A 86 46.05 -147.85 3.42
CA GLY A 86 47.36 -148.47 3.24
C GLY A 86 48.48 -147.44 3.01
N LYS A 87 49.74 -147.77 3.36
CA LYS A 87 50.90 -146.85 3.33
C LYS A 87 51.00 -146.01 2.04
N SER A 88 50.82 -146.65 0.88
CA SER A 88 50.85 -145.99 -0.44
C SER A 88 49.77 -144.91 -0.62
N ALA A 89 48.57 -145.12 -0.06
CA ALA A 89 47.47 -144.17 -0.16
C ALA A 89 47.65 -142.97 0.79
N LYS A 90 48.20 -143.18 1.99
CA LYS A 90 48.59 -142.10 2.92
C LYS A 90 49.63 -141.16 2.33
N THR A 91 50.68 -141.71 1.70
CA THR A 91 51.72 -140.90 1.05
C THR A 91 51.17 -140.05 -0.10
N ARG A 92 50.26 -140.60 -0.92
CA ARG A 92 49.61 -139.83 -1.98
C ARG A 92 48.73 -138.71 -1.45
N TYR A 93 47.92 -138.97 -0.41
CA TYR A 93 47.09 -137.95 0.22
C TYR A 93 47.92 -136.80 0.82
N LEU A 94 48.98 -137.14 1.58
CA LEU A 94 49.87 -136.14 2.17
C LEU A 94 50.64 -135.35 1.09
N ALA A 95 51.07 -135.99 0.00
CA ALA A 95 51.73 -135.29 -1.11
C ALA A 95 50.78 -134.33 -1.85
N VAL A 96 49.51 -134.72 -2.03
CA VAL A 96 48.49 -133.83 -2.60
C VAL A 96 48.18 -132.68 -1.64
N LYS A 97 48.03 -132.95 -0.33
CA LYS A 97 47.82 -131.90 0.68
C LYS A 97 48.99 -130.93 0.76
N LEU A 98 50.23 -131.43 0.68
CA LEU A 98 51.43 -130.60 0.61
C LEU A 98 51.38 -129.66 -0.61
N ARG A 99 51.04 -130.18 -1.80
CA ARG A 99 50.91 -129.35 -3.01
C ARG A 99 49.81 -128.31 -2.92
N VAL A 100 48.66 -128.66 -2.33
CA VAL A 100 47.55 -127.71 -2.12
C VAL A 100 47.98 -126.61 -1.15
N LEU A 101 48.60 -126.98 -0.03
CA LEU A 101 49.13 -126.01 0.94
C LEU A 101 50.28 -125.17 0.36
N GLU A 102 51.15 -125.73 -0.49
CA GLU A 102 52.18 -124.98 -1.21
C GLU A 102 51.58 -123.97 -2.19
N ALA A 103 50.51 -124.36 -2.90
CA ALA A 103 49.77 -123.46 -3.79
C ALA A 103 49.05 -122.35 -3.00
N GLU A 104 48.41 -122.68 -1.87
CA GLU A 104 47.80 -121.70 -0.96
C GLU A 104 48.87 -120.75 -0.39
N ASN A 105 50.04 -121.25 0.01
CA ASN A 105 51.14 -120.43 0.51
C ASN A 105 51.71 -119.50 -0.59
N ALA A 106 51.77 -119.97 -1.84
CA ALA A 106 52.17 -119.16 -2.98
C ALA A 106 51.15 -118.03 -3.27
N ASN A 107 49.84 -118.35 -3.19
CA ASN A 107 48.77 -117.37 -3.35
C ASN A 107 48.80 -116.33 -2.24
N LEU A 108 48.85 -116.74 -0.97
CA LEU A 108 48.96 -115.84 0.19
C LEU A 108 50.18 -114.92 0.11
N ARG A 109 51.32 -115.43 -0.35
CA ARG A 109 52.52 -114.60 -0.60
C ARG A 109 52.31 -113.60 -1.73
N SER A 110 51.52 -113.93 -2.75
CA SER A 110 51.16 -113.02 -3.83
C SER A 110 50.23 -111.93 -3.34
N ASP A 111 49.20 -112.30 -2.59
CA ASP A 111 48.23 -111.36 -1.98
C ASP A 111 48.93 -110.42 -1.00
N LEU A 112 49.86 -110.94 -0.19
CA LEU A 112 50.68 -110.13 0.71
C LEU A 112 51.57 -109.14 -0.05
N ARG A 113 52.12 -109.51 -1.22
CA ARG A 113 52.89 -108.58 -2.07
C ARG A 113 52.00 -107.51 -2.70
N ALA A 114 50.80 -107.89 -3.16
CA ALA A 114 49.83 -106.94 -3.71
C ALA A 114 49.40 -105.92 -2.64
N ALA A 115 49.04 -106.39 -1.45
CA ALA A 115 48.69 -105.53 -0.31
C ALA A 115 49.84 -104.59 0.09
N HIS A 116 51.10 -105.05 0.10
CA HIS A 116 52.25 -104.18 0.35
C HIS A 116 52.45 -103.12 -0.74
N SER A 117 52.19 -103.45 -2.02
CA SER A 117 52.25 -102.51 -3.13
C SER A 117 51.17 -101.42 -2.97
N GLU A 118 49.93 -101.82 -2.71
CA GLU A 118 48.80 -100.92 -2.46
C GLU A 118 49.06 -100.03 -1.24
N LEU A 119 49.61 -100.58 -0.16
CA LEU A 119 49.99 -99.81 1.03
C LEU A 119 51.10 -98.80 0.72
N GLY A 120 52.04 -99.13 -0.16
CA GLY A 120 53.07 -98.22 -0.66
C GLY A 120 52.49 -97.06 -1.47
N GLU A 121 51.54 -97.34 -2.36
CA GLU A 121 50.84 -96.34 -3.18
C GLU A 121 49.98 -95.41 -2.31
N LEU A 122 49.19 -95.96 -1.39
CA LEU A 122 48.38 -95.18 -0.45
C LEU A 122 49.26 -94.32 0.47
N SER A 123 50.40 -94.83 0.92
CA SER A 123 51.37 -94.05 1.71
C SER A 123 51.99 -92.91 0.91
N ALA A 124 52.24 -93.10 -0.40
CA ALA A 124 52.71 -92.04 -1.28
C ALA A 124 51.65 -90.95 -1.47
N GLN A 125 50.39 -91.33 -1.75
CA GLN A 125 49.27 -90.40 -1.87
C GLN A 125 49.02 -89.63 -0.57
N LEU A 126 49.10 -90.30 0.58
CA LEU A 126 48.96 -89.64 1.89
C LEU A 126 50.05 -88.58 2.10
N ARG A 127 51.30 -88.87 1.71
CA ARG A 127 52.40 -87.89 1.79
C ARG A 127 52.16 -86.69 0.89
N GLU A 128 51.66 -86.90 -0.32
CA GLU A 128 51.34 -85.82 -1.26
C GLU A 128 50.23 -84.92 -0.72
N VAL A 129 49.12 -85.50 -0.23
CA VAL A 129 48.01 -84.75 0.38
C VAL A 129 48.46 -83.99 1.63
N VAL A 130 49.34 -84.57 2.46
CA VAL A 130 49.90 -83.89 3.64
C VAL A 130 50.76 -82.69 3.23
N GLN A 131 51.58 -82.83 2.18
CA GLN A 131 52.36 -81.72 1.64
C GLN A 131 51.45 -80.62 1.07
N GLU A 132 50.43 -80.99 0.30
CA GLU A 132 49.44 -80.04 -0.25
C GLU A 132 48.67 -79.31 0.85
N LYS A 133 48.19 -80.04 1.87
CA LYS A 133 47.57 -79.45 3.07
C LYS A 133 48.49 -78.44 3.74
N SER A 134 49.77 -78.77 3.91
CA SER A 134 50.73 -77.84 4.52
C SER A 134 50.95 -76.58 3.69
N ARG A 135 50.95 -76.70 2.36
CA ARG A 135 51.06 -75.57 1.43
C ARG A 135 49.82 -74.68 1.48
N LEU A 136 48.63 -75.28 1.39
CA LEU A 136 47.35 -74.58 1.49
C LEU A 136 47.18 -73.90 2.85
N GLN A 137 47.65 -74.51 3.93
CA GLN A 137 47.61 -73.92 5.27
C GLN A 137 48.52 -72.68 5.38
N ARG A 138 49.72 -72.71 4.78
CA ARG A 138 50.59 -71.52 4.71
C ARG A 138 49.96 -70.42 3.86
N GLN A 139 49.38 -70.78 2.72
CA GLN A 139 48.72 -69.82 1.84
C GLN A 139 47.50 -69.18 2.52
N SER A 140 46.65 -69.97 3.18
CA SER A 140 45.52 -69.49 3.97
C SER A 140 45.96 -68.55 5.10
N GLY A 141 47.07 -68.85 5.78
CA GLY A 141 47.64 -67.95 6.79
C GLY A 141 48.11 -66.61 6.20
N GLN A 142 48.74 -66.64 5.03
CA GLN A 142 49.16 -65.41 4.32
C GLN A 142 47.94 -64.59 3.84
N ASP A 143 46.93 -65.24 3.29
CA ASP A 143 45.70 -64.58 2.84
C ASP A 143 44.92 -63.99 4.02
N SER A 144 44.87 -64.69 5.16
CA SER A 144 44.27 -64.17 6.40
C SER A 144 44.97 -62.90 6.88
N ALA A 145 46.30 -62.89 6.91
CA ALA A 145 47.07 -61.71 7.30
C ALA A 145 46.89 -60.54 6.32
N ASN A 146 46.78 -60.81 5.02
CA ASN A 146 46.49 -59.80 4.01
C ASN A 146 45.08 -59.22 4.16
N LEU A 147 44.08 -60.07 4.44
CA LEU A 147 42.71 -59.63 4.70
C LEU A 147 42.61 -58.75 5.95
N GLU A 148 43.32 -59.08 7.02
CA GLU A 148 43.38 -58.25 8.23
C GLU A 148 43.98 -56.87 7.95
N ARG A 149 45.06 -56.79 7.16
CA ARG A 149 45.64 -55.50 6.74
C ARG A 149 44.66 -54.68 5.90
N LEU A 150 44.04 -55.29 4.89
CA LEU A 150 43.05 -54.60 4.05
C LEU A 150 41.82 -54.11 4.85
N ARG A 151 41.40 -54.87 5.87
CA ARG A 151 40.32 -54.45 6.79
C ARG A 151 40.73 -53.22 7.59
N ALA A 152 41.94 -53.20 8.14
CA ALA A 152 42.45 -52.05 8.89
C ALA A 152 42.59 -50.80 8.01
N ASP A 153 43.06 -50.95 6.78
CA ASP A 153 43.12 -49.85 5.81
C ASP A 153 41.73 -49.32 5.47
N LEU A 154 40.77 -50.22 5.21
CA LEU A 154 39.37 -49.85 4.95
C LEU A 154 38.77 -49.06 6.12
N GLU A 155 38.93 -49.53 7.35
CA GLU A 155 38.44 -48.85 8.54
C GLU A 155 39.06 -47.47 8.72
N SER A 156 40.37 -47.32 8.46
CA SER A 156 41.04 -46.02 8.46
C SER A 156 40.47 -45.07 7.40
N THR A 157 40.14 -45.57 6.20
CA THR A 157 39.54 -44.75 5.15
C THR A 157 38.10 -44.35 5.47
N ILE A 158 37.32 -45.23 6.12
CA ILE A 158 35.97 -44.93 6.58
C ILE A 158 36.02 -43.80 7.62
N GLN A 159 36.89 -43.89 8.63
CA GLN A 159 37.05 -42.84 9.63
C GLN A 159 37.45 -41.49 9.01
N LYS A 160 38.34 -41.50 7.99
CA LYS A 160 38.68 -40.28 7.23
C LYS A 160 37.50 -39.72 6.46
N ALA A 161 36.69 -40.58 5.82
CA ALA A 161 35.50 -40.15 5.10
C ALA A 161 34.45 -39.55 6.06
N GLU A 162 34.24 -40.17 7.22
CA GLU A 162 33.37 -39.66 8.28
C GLU A 162 33.86 -38.30 8.79
N GLY A 163 35.17 -38.13 9.03
CA GLY A 163 35.76 -36.84 9.39
C GLY A 163 35.49 -35.75 8.34
N LEU A 164 35.72 -36.05 7.06
CA LEU A 164 35.47 -35.11 5.96
C LEU A 164 33.98 -34.78 5.80
N THR A 165 33.08 -35.72 6.04
CA THR A 165 31.63 -35.45 6.01
C THR A 165 31.20 -34.52 7.15
N LEU A 166 31.73 -34.69 8.36
CA LEU A 166 31.50 -33.76 9.47
C LEU A 166 32.02 -32.36 9.15
N GLU A 167 33.24 -32.23 8.63
CA GLU A 167 33.81 -30.95 8.20
C GLU A 167 32.96 -30.28 7.11
N LYS A 168 32.54 -31.04 6.10
CA LYS A 168 31.65 -30.55 5.04
C LYS A 168 30.35 -29.99 5.63
N THR A 169 29.70 -30.72 6.54
CA THR A 169 28.46 -30.23 7.15
C THR A 169 28.68 -28.99 8.02
N ALA A 170 29.84 -28.87 8.68
CA ALA A 170 30.21 -27.68 9.43
C ALA A 170 30.40 -26.46 8.51
N PHE A 171 31.10 -26.62 7.39
CA PHE A 171 31.27 -25.57 6.39
C PHE A 171 29.95 -25.18 5.71
N GLU A 172 29.07 -26.14 5.42
CA GLU A 172 27.73 -25.85 4.88
C GLU A 172 26.90 -24.99 5.86
N ARG A 173 26.95 -25.29 7.17
CA ARG A 173 26.30 -24.47 8.21
C ARG A 173 26.90 -23.07 8.29
N GLN A 174 28.23 -22.94 8.22
CA GLN A 174 28.90 -21.63 8.20
C GLN A 174 28.49 -20.81 6.96
N LEU A 175 28.45 -21.45 5.79
CA LEU A 175 28.03 -20.81 4.54
C LEU A 175 26.58 -20.32 4.60
N GLU A 176 25.68 -21.10 5.20
CA GLU A 176 24.28 -20.71 5.39
C GLU A 176 24.14 -19.53 6.36
N ASN A 177 24.91 -19.51 7.45
CA ASN A 177 24.94 -18.37 8.37
C ASN A 177 25.45 -17.10 7.69
N GLU A 178 26.55 -17.19 6.94
CA GLU A 178 27.10 -16.09 6.14
C GLU A 178 26.12 -15.59 5.07
N ARG A 179 25.36 -16.50 4.42
CA ARG A 179 24.30 -16.12 3.47
C ARG A 179 23.19 -15.34 4.16
N ARG A 180 22.71 -15.81 5.31
CA ARG A 180 21.67 -15.12 6.09
C ARG A 180 22.14 -13.76 6.57
N GLN A 181 23.40 -13.65 6.99
CA GLN A 181 23.98 -12.37 7.40
C GLN A 181 24.05 -11.40 6.21
N ARG A 182 24.53 -11.85 5.03
CA ARG A 182 24.55 -11.02 3.82
C ARG A 182 23.16 -10.52 3.40
N GLU A 183 22.12 -11.34 3.54
CA GLU A 183 20.75 -10.89 3.22
C GLU A 183 20.22 -9.86 4.23
N ARG A 184 20.55 -10.01 5.53
CA ARG A 184 20.26 -8.97 6.53
C ARG A 184 20.99 -7.67 6.21
N ASP A 185 22.29 -7.74 5.92
CA ASP A 185 23.10 -6.57 5.57
C ASP A 185 22.59 -5.87 4.30
N LYS A 186 22.15 -6.64 3.29
CA LYS A 186 21.50 -6.09 2.08
C LYS A 186 20.19 -5.38 2.40
N SER A 187 19.36 -5.98 3.26
CA SER A 187 18.10 -5.36 3.70
C SER A 187 18.36 -4.05 4.45
N ASP A 188 19.35 -4.05 5.36
CA ASP A 188 19.74 -2.87 6.13
C ASP A 188 20.33 -1.77 5.21
N ALA A 189 21.16 -2.14 4.25
CA ALA A 189 21.70 -1.23 3.24
C ALA A 189 20.58 -0.57 2.40
N ARG A 190 19.58 -1.35 1.96
CA ARG A 190 18.40 -0.82 1.24
C ARG A 190 17.58 0.15 2.09
N SER A 191 17.43 -0.13 3.39
CA SER A 191 16.75 0.75 4.34
C SER A 191 17.51 2.08 4.53
N VAL A 192 18.83 2.03 4.64
CA VAL A 192 19.67 3.24 4.69
C VAL A 192 19.59 4.02 3.37
N GLU A 193 19.64 3.35 2.22
CA GLU A 193 19.51 3.98 0.91
C GLU A 193 18.17 4.70 0.75
N PHE A 194 17.07 4.08 1.16
CA PHE A 194 15.75 4.73 1.12
C PHE A 194 15.69 5.97 2.02
N ARG A 195 16.25 5.92 3.23
CA ARG A 195 16.37 7.09 4.11
C ARG A 195 17.21 8.20 3.49
N TYR A 196 18.31 7.84 2.82
CA TYR A 196 19.18 8.78 2.11
C TYR A 196 18.47 9.43 0.92
N GLN A 197 17.77 8.65 0.09
CA GLN A 197 16.99 9.17 -1.04
C GLN A 197 15.89 10.13 -0.58
N ARG A 198 15.16 9.78 0.49
CA ARG A 198 14.16 10.66 1.09
C ARG A 198 14.77 11.96 1.61
N ALA A 199 15.92 11.89 2.29
CA ALA A 199 16.63 13.09 2.75
C ALA A 199 17.09 13.98 1.59
N LEU A 200 17.54 13.39 0.47
CA LEU A 200 17.90 14.14 -0.73
C LEU A 200 16.70 14.84 -1.37
N GLU A 201 15.54 14.18 -1.41
CA GLU A 201 14.29 14.77 -1.90
C GLU A 201 13.83 15.93 -1.01
N ASP A 202 13.90 15.76 0.32
CA ASP A 202 13.59 16.81 1.29
C ASP A 202 14.52 18.01 1.13
N ILE A 203 15.83 17.79 0.96
CA ILE A 203 16.80 18.86 0.69
C ILE A 203 16.45 19.60 -0.61
N LYS A 204 16.12 18.88 -1.69
CA LYS A 204 15.71 19.49 -2.97
C LYS A 204 14.44 20.32 -2.80
N ARG A 205 13.45 19.81 -2.06
CA ARG A 205 12.20 20.53 -1.77
C ARG A 205 12.45 21.79 -0.97
N LEU A 206 13.26 21.72 0.08
CA LEU A 206 13.61 22.86 0.93
C LEU A 206 14.37 23.94 0.14
N ARG A 207 15.31 23.55 -0.74
CA ARG A 207 15.98 24.49 -1.65
C ARG A 207 14.99 25.19 -2.58
N GLY A 208 14.06 24.45 -3.17
CA GLY A 208 13.01 25.05 -4.02
C GLY A 208 12.10 26.01 -3.27
N GLN A 209 11.81 25.75 -1.99
CA GLN A 209 11.06 26.68 -1.14
C GLN A 209 11.87 27.94 -0.80
N LEU A 210 13.16 27.78 -0.50
CA LEU A 210 14.06 28.90 -0.23
C LEU A 210 14.20 29.83 -1.45
N ASP A 211 14.35 29.27 -2.65
CA ASP A 211 14.47 30.06 -3.88
C ASP A 211 13.18 30.82 -4.19
N LYS A 212 12.01 30.20 -3.97
CA LYS A 212 10.71 30.89 -4.07
C LYS A 212 10.61 32.03 -3.08
N SER A 213 10.94 31.78 -1.81
CA SER A 213 10.93 32.82 -0.77
C SER A 213 11.87 33.98 -1.11
N ARG A 214 13.07 33.70 -1.65
CA ARG A 214 14.01 34.75 -2.10
C ARG A 214 13.46 35.54 -3.28
N TYR A 215 12.77 34.88 -4.21
CA TYR A 215 12.13 35.55 -5.34
C TYR A 215 10.99 36.47 -4.87
N ASP A 216 10.15 35.97 -3.95
CA ASP A 216 9.05 36.72 -3.36
C ASP A 216 9.58 37.91 -2.53
N GLU A 217 10.61 37.72 -1.73
CA GLU A 217 11.29 38.79 -0.99
C GLU A 217 11.84 39.87 -1.94
N GLY A 218 12.47 39.46 -3.05
CA GLY A 218 12.92 40.39 -4.08
C GLY A 218 11.79 41.15 -4.77
N SER A 219 10.65 40.50 -5.01
CA SER A 219 9.45 41.12 -5.57
C SER A 219 8.83 42.13 -4.61
N VAL A 220 8.65 41.74 -3.34
CA VAL A 220 8.11 42.62 -2.28
C VAL A 220 9.02 43.81 -2.07
N LYS A 221 10.34 43.63 -2.07
CA LYS A 221 11.30 44.74 -1.95
C LYS A 221 11.16 45.74 -3.08
N ARG A 222 11.01 45.28 -4.33
CA ARG A 222 10.77 46.17 -5.49
C ARG A 222 9.44 46.91 -5.38
N GLN A 223 8.38 46.24 -4.93
CA GLN A 223 7.09 46.89 -4.71
C GLN A 223 7.16 47.94 -3.60
N LEU A 224 7.88 47.65 -2.51
CA LEU A 224 8.10 48.57 -1.41
C LEU A 224 8.89 49.81 -1.87
N ASP A 225 9.96 49.62 -2.64
CA ASP A 225 10.75 50.73 -3.18
C ASP A 225 9.94 51.58 -4.16
N ALA A 226 9.11 50.97 -5.02
CA ALA A 226 8.20 51.68 -5.90
C ALA A 226 7.16 52.50 -5.11
N ALA A 227 6.50 51.88 -4.11
CA ALA A 227 5.53 52.56 -3.26
C ALA A 227 6.15 53.71 -2.46
N LYS A 228 7.38 53.56 -1.95
CA LYS A 228 8.13 54.64 -1.29
C LYS A 228 8.38 55.81 -2.24
N SER A 229 8.78 55.52 -3.48
CA SER A 229 9.03 56.57 -4.49
C SER A 229 7.75 57.33 -4.87
N GLU A 230 6.62 56.62 -4.99
CA GLU A 230 5.30 57.20 -5.25
C GLU A 230 4.84 58.06 -4.07
N ASN A 231 5.00 57.58 -2.84
CA ASN A 231 4.63 58.32 -1.64
C ASN A 231 5.44 59.62 -1.51
N GLN A 232 6.75 59.58 -1.76
CA GLN A 232 7.57 60.81 -1.83
C GLN A 232 7.09 61.78 -2.92
N ARG A 233 6.66 61.28 -4.08
CA ARG A 233 6.10 62.11 -5.15
C ARG A 233 4.78 62.76 -4.73
N LEU A 234 3.89 61.99 -4.11
CA LEU A 234 2.59 62.47 -3.62
C LEU A 234 2.75 63.50 -2.50
N GLU A 235 3.68 63.31 -1.57
CA GLU A 235 3.97 64.31 -0.53
C GLU A 235 4.52 65.61 -1.12
N ARG A 236 5.36 65.55 -2.17
CA ARG A 236 5.77 66.77 -2.90
C ARG A 236 4.57 67.47 -3.53
N GLN A 237 3.72 66.74 -4.25
CA GLN A 237 2.51 67.32 -4.87
C GLN A 237 1.55 67.92 -3.84
N LYS A 238 1.34 67.25 -2.71
CA LYS A 238 0.55 67.76 -1.58
C LYS A 238 1.14 69.05 -1.04
N SER A 239 2.46 69.13 -0.85
CA SER A 239 3.13 70.34 -0.37
C SER A 239 2.95 71.52 -1.34
N GLU A 240 3.07 71.29 -2.64
CA GLU A 240 2.81 72.29 -3.68
C GLU A 240 1.35 72.76 -3.67
N LEU A 241 0.41 71.82 -3.54
CA LEU A 241 -1.02 72.12 -3.46
C LEU A 241 -1.35 72.98 -2.22
N ILE A 242 -0.76 72.65 -1.06
CA ILE A 242 -0.93 73.43 0.17
C ILE A 242 -0.41 74.86 -0.03
N VAL A 243 0.74 75.03 -0.70
CA VAL A 243 1.27 76.36 -1.01
C VAL A 243 0.33 77.12 -1.96
N ALA A 244 -0.22 76.45 -2.98
CA ALA A 244 -1.19 77.05 -3.90
C ALA A 244 -2.48 77.48 -3.17
N PHE A 245 -3.03 76.63 -2.31
CA PHE A 245 -4.20 76.96 -1.49
C PHE A 245 -3.92 78.11 -0.51
N LYS A 246 -2.75 78.16 0.13
CA LYS A 246 -2.36 79.31 0.96
C LYS A 246 -2.31 80.61 0.17
N LYS A 247 -1.83 80.57 -1.09
CA LYS A 247 -1.85 81.74 -1.98
C LYS A 247 -3.28 82.13 -2.38
N GLN A 248 -4.14 81.16 -2.72
CA GLN A 248 -5.55 81.41 -3.01
C GLN A 248 -6.30 81.98 -1.80
N MET A 249 -6.06 81.48 -0.59
CA MET A 249 -6.64 82.02 0.64
C MET A 249 -6.26 83.49 0.84
N LYS A 250 -4.97 83.84 0.67
CA LYS A 250 -4.52 85.24 0.72
C LYS A 250 -5.21 86.11 -0.35
N LEU A 251 -5.39 85.58 -1.56
CA LEU A 251 -6.12 86.29 -2.61
C LEU A 251 -7.60 86.49 -2.24
N ILE A 252 -8.26 85.46 -1.70
CA ILE A 252 -9.63 85.53 -1.20
C ILE A 252 -9.75 86.59 -0.10
N ASP A 253 -8.79 86.66 0.83
CA ASP A 253 -8.79 87.67 1.89
C ASP A 253 -8.65 89.08 1.33
N VAL A 254 -7.76 89.28 0.34
CA VAL A 254 -7.62 90.57 -0.37
C VAL A 254 -8.91 90.93 -1.08
N LEU A 255 -9.50 90.00 -1.84
CA LEU A 255 -10.75 90.21 -2.57
C LEU A 255 -11.94 90.45 -1.62
N ARG A 256 -12.01 89.74 -0.49
CA ARG A 256 -13.02 89.98 0.56
C ARG A 256 -12.84 91.33 1.22
N ARG A 257 -11.60 91.75 1.50
CA ARG A 257 -11.32 93.08 2.05
C ARG A 257 -11.65 94.18 1.04
N GLN A 258 -11.33 93.98 -0.24
CA GLN A 258 -11.74 94.90 -1.32
C GLN A 258 -13.26 94.95 -1.46
N LYS A 259 -13.95 93.79 -1.46
CA LYS A 259 -15.40 93.70 -1.48
C LYS A 259 -16.02 94.39 -0.27
N MET A 260 -15.49 94.17 0.94
CA MET A 260 -15.94 94.81 2.17
C MET A 260 -15.73 96.32 2.09
N LEU A 261 -14.62 96.83 1.55
CA LEU A 261 -14.40 98.27 1.37
C LEU A 261 -15.36 98.89 0.35
N ILE A 262 -15.66 98.16 -0.73
CA ILE A 262 -16.64 98.57 -1.75
C ILE A 262 -18.06 98.51 -1.21
N GLU A 263 -18.42 97.45 -0.47
CA GLU A 263 -19.70 97.30 0.21
C GLU A 263 -19.83 98.32 1.33
N ALA A 264 -18.80 98.58 2.13
CA ALA A 264 -18.79 99.66 3.12
C ALA A 264 -18.90 101.03 2.45
N SER A 265 -18.36 101.24 1.25
CA SER A 265 -18.56 102.47 0.47
C SER A 265 -19.97 102.57 -0.13
N ARG A 266 -20.58 101.45 -0.53
CA ARG A 266 -21.99 101.38 -0.96
C ARG A 266 -22.95 101.54 0.20
N VAL A 267 -22.62 100.95 1.34
CA VAL A 267 -23.35 101.03 2.60
C VAL A 267 -23.18 102.41 3.20
N LEU A 268 -22.02 103.07 3.12
CA LEU A 268 -21.89 104.51 3.45
C LEU A 268 -22.73 105.42 2.54
N LYS A 269 -23.06 104.97 1.31
CA LYS A 269 -24.03 105.63 0.43
C LYS A 269 -25.49 105.22 0.69
N LEU A 270 -25.72 104.19 1.50
CA LEU A 270 -27.05 103.64 1.83
C LEU A 270 -27.37 103.76 3.34
N THR A 271 -26.43 104.20 4.19
CA THR A 271 -26.59 104.41 5.64
C THR A 271 -27.20 105.78 5.97
N GLU A 272 -28.12 106.25 5.14
CA GLU A 272 -29.25 107.01 5.67
C GLU A 272 -30.39 106.06 6.12
N GLU A 273 -30.40 104.78 5.72
CA GLU A 273 -31.54 103.91 6.00
C GLU A 273 -31.12 102.51 6.51
N GLU A 274 -31.42 102.26 7.80
CA GLU A 274 -31.76 100.96 8.41
C GLU A 274 -30.64 99.95 8.74
N LYS A 275 -30.38 99.76 10.05
CA LYS A 275 -29.23 99.01 10.60
C LYS A 275 -29.52 97.70 11.35
N ASP A 276 -30.76 97.22 11.46
CA ASP A 276 -31.08 96.27 12.54
C ASP A 276 -31.31 94.79 12.18
N VAL A 277 -31.23 94.37 10.91
CA VAL A 277 -31.69 93.00 10.53
C VAL A 277 -30.56 91.99 10.26
N PHE A 278 -29.31 92.41 10.02
CA PHE A 278 -28.26 91.50 9.53
C PHE A 278 -27.46 90.76 10.63
N LEU A 279 -27.52 91.21 11.88
CA LEU A 279 -26.72 90.66 12.99
C LEU A 279 -27.23 89.34 13.59
N LEU A 280 -28.41 88.85 13.17
CA LEU A 280 -29.05 87.69 13.80
C LEU A 280 -28.77 86.34 13.08
N ILE A 281 -28.25 86.37 11.85
CA ILE A 281 -28.10 85.16 11.01
C ILE A 281 -26.70 84.52 11.16
N ASP A 282 -25.66 85.31 11.43
CA ASP A 282 -24.27 84.81 11.49
C ASP A 282 -23.96 84.00 12.76
N ALA A 283 -24.61 84.31 13.89
CA ALA A 283 -24.37 83.63 15.17
C ALA A 283 -24.89 82.18 15.22
N ARG A 284 -25.77 81.78 14.29
CA ARG A 284 -26.46 80.46 14.34
C ARG A 284 -25.72 79.38 13.54
N LEU A 285 -24.86 79.77 12.60
CA LEU A 285 -24.07 78.84 11.78
C LEU A 285 -22.78 78.38 12.46
N GLU A 286 -22.22 79.20 13.35
CA GLU A 286 -20.98 78.88 14.07
C GLU A 286 -21.15 77.80 15.15
N LEU A 287 -22.36 77.67 15.72
CA LEU A 287 -22.68 76.71 16.79
C LEU A 287 -22.86 75.27 16.27
N LEU A 288 -23.29 75.12 15.01
CA LEU A 288 -23.45 73.81 14.35
C LEU A 288 -22.10 73.19 13.96
N PHE A 289 -21.10 74.03 13.64
CA PHE A 289 -19.79 73.56 13.19
C PHE A 289 -18.90 73.08 14.35
N LYS A 290 -19.05 73.64 15.55
CA LYS A 290 -18.24 73.27 16.74
C LYS A 290 -18.70 72.01 17.48
N THR A 291 -19.96 71.59 17.31
CA THR A 291 -20.55 70.54 18.18
C THR A 291 -20.41 69.12 17.64
N ILE A 292 -20.26 68.95 16.31
CA ILE A 292 -20.40 67.63 15.67
C ILE A 292 -19.06 67.02 15.21
N LEU A 293 -18.01 67.81 15.00
CA LEU A 293 -16.82 67.39 14.24
C LEU A 293 -15.49 67.35 15.01
N LEU A 294 -15.49 67.51 16.35
CA LEU A 294 -14.23 67.66 17.12
C LEU A 294 -13.92 66.66 18.26
N PRO A 295 -14.56 65.49 18.42
CA PRO A 295 -13.99 64.48 19.31
C PRO A 295 -13.90 63.08 18.68
N LEU A 296 -12.96 62.88 17.74
CA LEU A 296 -12.31 61.58 17.50
C LEU A 296 -10.88 61.84 16.99
N GLY A 297 -9.95 61.99 17.95
CA GLY A 297 -8.52 62.13 17.67
C GLY A 297 -7.94 60.86 17.06
N MET A 298 -7.22 61.03 15.95
CA MET A 298 -6.47 59.96 15.27
C MET A 298 -5.03 60.44 15.08
N GLU A 299 -4.18 60.15 16.07
CA GLU A 299 -2.73 60.05 15.89
C GLU A 299 -2.25 58.74 16.55
N GLU A 300 -1.44 58.01 15.78
CA GLU A 300 -0.61 56.84 16.11
C GLU A 300 -1.27 55.50 16.51
N VAL A 301 -1.15 54.51 15.61
CA VAL A 301 -1.18 53.08 15.98
C VAL A 301 -0.11 52.32 15.17
N GLU A 302 1.09 52.21 15.74
CA GLU A 302 2.00 51.10 15.50
C GLU A 302 1.69 49.97 16.48
N SER A 303 1.73 48.73 15.98
CA SER A 303 1.61 47.45 16.71
C SER A 303 0.24 47.10 17.32
N VAL A 304 -0.54 46.28 16.60
CA VAL A 304 -1.66 45.52 17.18
C VAL A 304 -1.63 44.10 16.63
N VAL A 305 -1.03 43.17 17.37
CA VAL A 305 -1.15 41.72 17.11
C VAL A 305 -1.66 40.94 18.34
N ASP A 306 -1.74 41.54 19.54
CA ASP A 306 -2.05 40.76 20.76
C ASP A 306 -3.44 40.96 21.40
N ASP A 307 -4.33 41.80 20.86
CA ASP A 307 -5.61 42.13 21.54
C ASP A 307 -6.90 41.79 20.75
N LEU A 308 -6.91 40.67 20.02
CA LEU A 308 -8.11 40.19 19.32
C LEU A 308 -9.09 39.40 20.21
N SER A 309 -8.78 39.15 21.48
CA SER A 309 -9.62 38.39 22.41
C SER A 309 -10.67 39.21 23.15
N ASN A 310 -10.63 40.54 23.09
CA ASN A 310 -11.53 41.45 23.83
C ASN A 310 -12.38 42.38 22.95
N LEU A 311 -12.59 42.06 21.65
CA LEU A 311 -13.53 42.84 20.85
C LEU A 311 -14.99 42.62 21.32
N PRO A 312 -15.82 43.68 21.35
CA PRO A 312 -17.25 43.54 21.65
C PRO A 312 -17.92 42.54 20.71
N ALA A 313 -18.95 41.86 21.20
CA ALA A 313 -19.71 40.89 20.42
C ALA A 313 -20.10 41.50 19.06
N LEU A 314 -19.63 40.86 17.99
CA LEU A 314 -19.87 41.34 16.63
C LEU A 314 -21.39 41.52 16.40
N PRO A 315 -21.82 42.60 15.73
CA PRO A 315 -23.23 42.84 15.45
C PRO A 315 -23.77 41.64 14.67
N LYS A 316 -24.85 41.03 15.19
CA LYS A 316 -25.53 39.91 14.53
C LYS A 316 -25.89 40.35 13.11
N PRO A 317 -25.68 39.48 12.10
CA PRO A 317 -26.10 39.80 10.75
C PRO A 317 -27.61 40.07 10.75
N PRO A 318 -28.06 41.04 9.94
CA PRO A 318 -29.48 41.29 9.76
C PRO A 318 -30.13 40.02 9.17
N GLY A 319 -31.35 39.72 9.57
CA GLY A 319 -32.10 38.56 9.07
C GLY A 319 -32.43 37.49 10.10
N MET A 320 -33.22 36.51 9.68
CA MET A 320 -33.69 35.40 10.52
C MET A 320 -32.71 34.23 10.43
N LEU A 321 -32.32 33.65 11.57
CA LEU A 321 -31.50 32.44 11.59
C LEU A 321 -32.28 31.27 10.98
N VAL A 322 -31.79 30.72 9.88
CA VAL A 322 -32.39 29.56 9.19
C VAL A 322 -31.83 28.27 9.74
N ARG A 323 -30.50 28.20 9.88
CA ARG A 323 -29.80 26.98 10.29
C ARG A 323 -28.52 27.32 11.03
N GLN A 324 -28.22 26.54 12.06
CA GLN A 324 -26.92 26.56 12.72
C GLN A 324 -26.24 25.21 12.47
N GLY A 325 -25.16 25.23 11.68
CA GLY A 325 -24.32 24.07 11.44
C GLY A 325 -23.17 23.98 12.44
N ALA A 326 -22.32 22.97 12.25
CA ALA A 326 -21.11 22.82 13.04
C ALA A 326 -20.10 23.95 12.77
N GLU A 327 -20.11 24.61 11.61
CA GLU A 327 -19.09 25.60 11.23
C GLU A 327 -19.60 27.03 11.10
N ALA A 328 -20.89 27.20 10.82
CA ALA A 328 -21.47 28.50 10.51
C ALA A 328 -22.93 28.59 10.93
N LYS A 329 -23.38 29.81 11.16
CA LYS A 329 -24.78 30.20 11.26
C LYS A 329 -25.22 30.81 9.93
N VAL A 330 -26.40 30.42 9.48
CA VAL A 330 -26.95 30.83 8.18
C VAL A 330 -28.20 31.66 8.45
N TYR A 331 -28.19 32.90 8.00
CA TYR A 331 -29.27 33.86 8.18
C TYR A 331 -29.93 34.15 6.83
N SER A 332 -31.26 34.20 6.81
CA SER A 332 -32.05 34.63 5.66
C SER A 332 -32.40 36.10 5.79
N VAL A 333 -32.07 36.85 4.75
CA VAL A 333 -32.39 38.25 4.59
C VAL A 333 -33.41 38.36 3.46
N PRO A 334 -34.62 38.88 3.74
CA PRO A 334 -35.64 39.02 2.71
C PRO A 334 -35.23 40.05 1.64
N ALA A 335 -35.88 39.98 0.48
CA ALA A 335 -35.79 41.02 -0.53
C ALA A 335 -36.18 42.39 0.08
N GLY A 336 -35.57 43.46 -0.43
CA GLY A 336 -35.76 44.84 0.00
C GLY A 336 -34.71 45.34 1.00
N PHE A 337 -33.88 44.45 1.56
CA PHE A 337 -32.86 44.83 2.53
C PHE A 337 -31.61 45.46 1.89
N LEU A 338 -31.15 44.91 0.77
CA LEU A 338 -29.99 45.45 0.05
C LEU A 338 -30.44 46.57 -0.89
N THR A 339 -30.01 47.81 -0.64
CA THR A 339 -30.33 48.96 -1.48
C THR A 339 -29.84 48.81 -2.92
N SER A 340 -28.71 48.12 -3.12
CA SER A 340 -28.15 47.84 -4.45
C SER A 340 -28.91 46.74 -5.21
N PHE A 341 -29.62 45.85 -4.50
CA PHE A 341 -30.35 44.71 -5.06
C PHE A 341 -31.68 44.51 -4.33
N PRO A 342 -32.65 45.44 -4.50
CA PRO A 342 -33.88 45.44 -3.72
C PRO A 342 -34.76 44.20 -3.98
N ASP A 343 -34.69 43.60 -5.17
CA ASP A 343 -35.52 42.43 -5.48
C ASP A 343 -34.91 41.09 -5.03
N LEU A 344 -33.68 41.10 -4.49
CA LEU A 344 -32.93 39.87 -4.22
C LEU A 344 -33.00 39.47 -2.74
N ALA A 345 -33.54 38.28 -2.48
CA ALA A 345 -33.39 37.62 -1.20
C ALA A 345 -31.97 37.06 -1.04
N CYS A 346 -31.41 37.20 0.16
CA CYS A 346 -30.00 36.90 0.43
C CYS A 346 -29.85 35.91 1.60
N ILE A 347 -28.75 35.16 1.57
CA ILE A 347 -28.27 34.34 2.68
C ILE A 347 -26.96 34.93 3.20
N VAL A 348 -26.87 35.11 4.52
CA VAL A 348 -25.62 35.46 5.21
C VAL A 348 -25.11 34.24 5.95
N LYS A 349 -23.95 33.73 5.53
CA LYS A 349 -23.23 32.65 6.19
C LYS A 349 -22.15 33.26 7.08
N GLU A 350 -22.37 33.21 8.39
CA GLU A 350 -21.45 33.70 9.41
C GLU A 350 -20.69 32.53 10.06
N ARG A 351 -19.36 32.49 9.90
CA ARG A 351 -18.51 31.51 10.58
C ARG A 351 -18.18 31.98 11.98
N PHE A 352 -18.64 31.23 12.99
CA PHE A 352 -18.39 31.56 14.39
C PHE A 352 -17.04 31.01 14.88
N VAL A 353 -16.46 31.69 15.86
CA VAL A 353 -15.17 31.30 16.46
C VAL A 353 -15.31 29.97 17.20
N LYS A 354 -14.38 29.04 16.94
CA LYS A 354 -14.29 27.79 17.70
C LYS A 354 -13.39 27.97 18.91
N THR A 355 -13.99 28.05 20.09
CA THR A 355 -13.30 28.29 21.37
C THR A 355 -12.30 27.21 21.77
N TYR A 356 -12.42 25.99 21.22
CA TYR A 356 -11.45 24.91 21.43
C TYR A 356 -10.16 25.06 20.59
N ARG A 357 -10.11 25.97 19.61
CA ARG A 357 -8.93 26.22 18.78
C ARG A 357 -8.18 27.43 19.31
N HIS A 358 -6.86 27.42 19.17
CA HIS A 358 -6.05 28.61 19.44
C HIS A 358 -6.55 29.80 18.58
N PRO A 359 -6.76 31.02 19.14
CA PRO A 359 -7.38 32.13 18.41
C PRO A 359 -6.71 32.47 17.08
N ALA A 360 -5.37 32.49 17.03
CA ALA A 360 -4.61 32.74 15.81
C ALA A 360 -4.82 31.63 14.75
N LEU A 361 -4.93 30.36 15.17
CA LEU A 361 -5.20 29.23 14.28
C LEU A 361 -6.63 29.31 13.73
N ASP A 362 -7.60 29.60 14.59
CA ASP A 362 -9.00 29.74 14.17
C ASP A 362 -9.18 30.90 13.17
N ALA A 363 -8.58 32.05 13.44
CA ALA A 363 -8.59 33.19 12.53
C ALA A 363 -7.97 32.83 11.16
N SER A 364 -6.81 32.17 11.16
CA SER A 364 -6.13 31.73 9.93
C SER A 364 -6.97 30.71 9.14
N LEU A 365 -7.55 29.70 9.81
CA LEU A 365 -8.40 28.69 9.18
C LEU A 365 -9.69 29.30 8.63
N SER A 366 -10.37 30.13 9.41
CA SER A 366 -11.61 30.80 9.00
C SER A 366 -11.36 31.67 7.78
N LEU A 367 -10.28 32.46 7.77
CA LEU A 367 -9.90 33.29 6.64
C LEU A 367 -9.58 32.46 5.39
N ARG A 368 -8.84 31.36 5.54
CA ARG A 368 -8.52 30.44 4.43
C ARG A 368 -9.78 29.85 3.82
N ARG A 369 -10.69 29.33 4.64
CA ARG A 369 -11.95 28.71 4.19
C ARG A 369 -12.88 29.72 3.52
N MET A 370 -13.05 30.92 4.08
CA MET A 370 -13.86 31.97 3.45
C MET A 370 -13.29 32.41 2.10
N ARG A 371 -11.97 32.55 1.99
CA ARG A 371 -11.32 32.88 0.70
C ARG A 371 -11.49 31.77 -0.32
N ALA A 372 -11.33 30.50 0.09
CA ALA A 372 -11.55 29.35 -0.77
C ALA A 372 -13.00 29.34 -1.28
N GLU A 373 -13.98 29.42 -0.37
CA GLU A 373 -15.40 29.42 -0.67
C GLU A 373 -15.79 30.55 -1.64
N ALA A 374 -15.38 31.79 -1.36
CA ALA A 374 -15.64 32.93 -2.23
C ALA A 374 -15.01 32.75 -3.63
N ARG A 375 -13.75 32.30 -3.70
CA ARG A 375 -13.05 32.10 -4.99
C ARG A 375 -13.69 31.01 -5.84
N GLN A 376 -14.08 29.88 -5.24
CA GLN A 376 -14.72 28.82 -6.00
C GLN A 376 -16.11 29.21 -6.48
N LEU A 377 -16.91 29.89 -5.66
CA LEU A 377 -18.23 30.36 -6.10
C LEU A 377 -18.10 31.22 -7.36
N VAL A 378 -17.15 32.17 -7.37
CA VAL A 378 -16.90 32.99 -8.57
C VAL A 378 -16.41 32.13 -9.74
N LYS A 379 -15.46 31.22 -9.52
CA LYS A 379 -14.89 30.39 -10.58
C LYS A 379 -15.91 29.41 -11.18
N CYS A 380 -16.67 28.71 -10.35
CA CYS A 380 -17.77 27.84 -10.77
C CYS A 380 -18.79 28.62 -11.60
N ARG A 381 -19.18 29.82 -11.15
CA ARG A 381 -20.12 30.67 -11.90
C ARG A 381 -19.57 31.10 -13.26
N GLN A 382 -18.28 31.45 -13.35
CA GLN A 382 -17.63 31.78 -14.62
C GLN A 382 -17.60 30.61 -15.61
N LEU A 383 -17.52 29.37 -15.09
CA LEU A 383 -17.61 28.16 -15.91
C LEU A 383 -19.05 27.82 -16.28
N GLY A 384 -20.05 28.54 -15.75
CA GLY A 384 -21.46 28.24 -15.94
C GLY A 384 -21.92 27.01 -15.15
N LEU A 385 -21.29 26.73 -14.01
CA LEU A 385 -21.86 25.84 -13.00
C LEU A 385 -22.87 26.63 -12.15
N PRO A 386 -24.08 26.11 -11.91
CA PRO A 386 -25.03 26.79 -11.04
C PRO A 386 -24.53 26.76 -9.59
N VAL A 387 -24.25 27.94 -9.06
CA VAL A 387 -23.85 28.19 -7.68
C VAL A 387 -24.46 29.53 -7.25
N PRO A 388 -24.74 29.74 -5.95
CA PRO A 388 -25.26 31.02 -5.46
C PRO A 388 -24.37 32.19 -5.88
N ALA A 389 -24.95 33.28 -6.37
CA ALA A 389 -24.18 34.50 -6.63
C ALA A 389 -23.58 35.04 -5.33
N LEU A 390 -22.27 35.30 -5.32
CA LEU A 390 -21.60 35.95 -4.21
C LEU A 390 -21.84 37.47 -4.29
N LEU A 391 -22.44 38.04 -3.25
CA LEU A 391 -22.86 39.45 -3.21
C LEU A 391 -21.85 40.32 -2.45
N LEU A 392 -21.41 39.85 -1.28
CA LEU A 392 -20.47 40.58 -0.42
C LEU A 392 -19.63 39.60 0.41
N VAL A 393 -18.35 39.92 0.58
CA VAL A 393 -17.44 39.19 1.47
C VAL A 393 -16.99 40.13 2.58
N ASN A 394 -17.41 39.87 3.81
CA ASN A 394 -17.01 40.64 4.98
C ASN A 394 -16.09 39.79 5.87
N LEU A 395 -14.78 39.95 5.65
CA LEU A 395 -13.76 39.18 6.37
C LEU A 395 -13.64 39.57 7.84
N ALA A 396 -13.86 40.84 8.18
CA ALA A 396 -13.80 41.34 9.55
C ALA A 396 -14.87 40.67 10.43
N HIS A 397 -16.07 40.48 9.87
CA HIS A 397 -17.18 39.84 10.57
C HIS A 397 -17.34 38.34 10.25
N ARG A 398 -16.43 37.75 9.48
CA ARG A 398 -16.46 36.35 9.04
C ARG A 398 -17.77 35.96 8.33
N GLN A 399 -18.29 36.86 7.50
CA GLN A 399 -19.58 36.73 6.82
C GLN A 399 -19.42 36.65 5.30
N LEU A 400 -20.14 35.71 4.70
CA LEU A 400 -20.34 35.61 3.25
C LEU A 400 -21.81 35.86 2.93
N TRP A 401 -22.06 36.84 2.07
CA TRP A 401 -23.40 37.19 1.61
C TRP A 401 -23.60 36.63 0.20
N MET A 402 -24.67 35.89 0.02
CA MET A 402 -24.94 35.15 -1.21
C MET A 402 -26.42 35.26 -1.58
N GLU A 403 -26.72 35.02 -2.86
CA GLU A 403 -28.08 34.81 -3.35
C GLU A 403 -28.79 33.68 -2.59
N ASN A 404 -30.05 33.88 -2.23
CA ASN A 404 -30.87 32.84 -1.63
C ASN A 404 -31.53 31.96 -2.70
N VAL A 405 -30.82 30.91 -3.14
CA VAL A 405 -31.31 29.96 -4.15
C VAL A 405 -32.47 29.08 -3.67
N CYS A 406 -32.81 29.09 -2.38
CA CYS A 406 -33.94 28.33 -1.85
C CYS A 406 -35.29 29.02 -2.06
N VAL A 407 -35.31 30.29 -2.47
CA VAL A 407 -36.54 31.05 -2.69
C VAL A 407 -36.84 31.09 -4.20
N PRO A 408 -38.10 30.86 -4.64
CA PRO A 408 -39.28 30.51 -3.83
C PRO A 408 -39.40 29.01 -3.47
N HIS A 409 -38.78 28.11 -4.24
CA HIS A 409 -39.03 26.66 -4.15
C HIS A 409 -37.74 25.82 -4.21
N GLY A 410 -36.84 25.98 -3.23
CA GLY A 410 -35.63 25.15 -3.13
C GLY A 410 -35.56 24.29 -1.88
N MET A 411 -34.88 23.15 -2.00
CA MET A 411 -34.61 22.21 -0.92
C MET A 411 -33.24 21.54 -1.09
N SER A 412 -32.74 20.85 -0.07
CA SER A 412 -31.55 20.01 -0.23
C SER A 412 -31.85 18.79 -1.11
N LEU A 413 -30.83 18.27 -1.78
CA LEU A 413 -30.92 17.03 -2.55
C LEU A 413 -31.36 15.85 -1.66
N GLY A 414 -30.91 15.81 -0.41
CA GLY A 414 -31.37 14.80 0.56
C GLY A 414 -32.90 14.83 0.77
N ASN A 415 -33.50 16.03 0.95
CA ASN A 415 -34.94 16.17 1.11
C ASN A 415 -35.69 15.87 -0.20
N TRP A 416 -35.10 16.20 -1.35
CA TRP A 416 -35.64 15.85 -2.65
C TRP A 416 -35.75 14.32 -2.82
N PHE A 417 -34.71 13.57 -2.44
CA PHE A 417 -34.77 12.10 -2.47
C PHE A 417 -35.85 11.54 -1.56
N GLN A 418 -36.01 12.08 -0.35
CA GLN A 418 -37.08 11.64 0.57
C GLN A 418 -38.46 11.76 -0.09
N ARG A 419 -38.74 12.87 -0.77
CA ARG A 419 -40.01 13.07 -1.49
C ARG A 419 -40.16 12.16 -2.71
N ILE A 420 -39.10 12.03 -3.50
CA ILE A 420 -39.12 11.21 -4.73
C ILE A 420 -39.33 9.74 -4.42
N LEU A 421 -38.64 9.22 -3.41
CA LEU A 421 -38.70 7.81 -3.09
C LEU A 421 -40.06 7.40 -2.51
N GLU A 422 -40.90 8.33 -2.08
CA GLU A 422 -42.29 8.09 -1.68
C GLU A 422 -43.25 7.96 -2.89
N LEU A 423 -42.85 8.37 -4.09
CA LEU A 423 -43.69 8.28 -5.27
C LEU A 423 -43.89 6.81 -5.72
N LYS A 424 -45.03 6.57 -6.39
CA LYS A 424 -45.33 5.27 -7.01
C LYS A 424 -44.34 4.94 -8.12
N SER A 425 -43.99 5.91 -8.96
CA SER A 425 -43.12 5.72 -10.15
C SER A 425 -41.95 6.71 -10.17
N PRO A 426 -40.90 6.52 -9.34
CA PRO A 426 -39.80 7.48 -9.22
C PRO A 426 -38.67 7.34 -10.26
N ARG A 427 -38.68 6.27 -11.06
CA ARG A 427 -37.57 5.88 -11.96
C ARG A 427 -37.09 7.02 -12.86
N GLN A 428 -38.02 7.64 -13.59
CA GLN A 428 -37.69 8.70 -14.56
C GLN A 428 -37.04 9.91 -13.90
N CYS A 429 -37.57 10.36 -12.76
CA CYS A 429 -37.01 11.48 -12.00
C CYS A 429 -35.59 11.18 -11.49
N LEU A 430 -35.37 9.94 -11.00
CA LEU A 430 -34.08 9.46 -10.53
C LEU A 430 -33.06 9.40 -11.67
N ASP A 431 -33.44 8.85 -12.83
CA ASP A 431 -32.55 8.78 -14.00
C ASP A 431 -32.15 10.18 -14.48
N GLN A 432 -33.11 11.11 -14.53
CA GLN A 432 -32.85 12.49 -14.89
C GLN A 432 -31.93 13.19 -13.87
N MET A 433 -32.11 12.91 -12.57
CA MET A 433 -31.26 13.45 -11.50
C MET A 433 -29.84 12.91 -11.57
N ALA A 434 -29.69 11.60 -11.80
CA ALA A 434 -28.40 10.97 -11.98
C ALA A 434 -27.64 11.60 -13.15
N LYS A 435 -28.34 11.86 -14.26
CA LYS A 435 -27.78 12.54 -15.43
C LYS A 435 -27.31 13.95 -15.10
N ARG A 436 -28.15 14.79 -14.47
CA ARG A 436 -27.79 16.17 -14.14
C ARG A 436 -26.64 16.26 -13.12
N LEU A 437 -26.62 15.38 -12.12
CA LEU A 437 -25.51 15.28 -11.17
C LEU A 437 -24.22 14.86 -11.87
N GLY A 438 -24.26 13.83 -12.71
CA GLY A 438 -23.09 13.35 -13.45
C GLY A 438 -22.47 14.46 -14.31
N GLN A 439 -23.31 15.23 -15.02
CA GLN A 439 -22.88 16.38 -15.83
C GLN A 439 -22.28 17.50 -14.98
N ALA A 440 -22.94 17.90 -13.88
CA ALA A 440 -22.45 18.97 -13.02
C ALA A 440 -21.11 18.62 -12.37
N LEU A 441 -20.96 17.38 -11.88
CA LEU A 441 -19.71 16.90 -11.27
C LEU A 441 -18.60 16.76 -12.32
N ALA A 442 -18.91 16.25 -13.52
CA ALA A 442 -17.95 16.15 -14.61
C ALA A 442 -17.39 17.53 -14.97
N LYS A 443 -18.26 18.52 -15.11
CA LYS A 443 -17.88 19.90 -15.40
C LYS A 443 -17.01 20.52 -14.31
N MET A 444 -17.34 20.28 -13.04
CA MET A 444 -16.56 20.75 -11.89
C MET A 444 -15.15 20.13 -11.90
N HIS A 445 -15.05 18.81 -11.93
CA HIS A 445 -13.78 18.08 -11.87
C HIS A 445 -12.93 18.27 -13.12
N ALA A 446 -13.54 18.30 -14.31
CA ALA A 446 -12.83 18.59 -15.55
C ALA A 446 -12.17 19.97 -15.51
N ASN A 447 -12.73 20.94 -14.79
CA ASN A 447 -12.11 22.25 -14.61
C ASN A 447 -11.19 22.36 -13.38
N CYS A 448 -10.73 21.22 -12.84
CA CYS A 448 -9.81 21.13 -11.71
C CYS A 448 -10.32 21.80 -10.42
N ILE A 449 -11.65 21.81 -10.24
CA ILE A 449 -12.30 22.26 -9.01
C ILE A 449 -12.68 21.01 -8.22
N ILE A 450 -12.20 20.91 -6.99
CA ILE A 450 -12.56 19.84 -6.05
C ILE A 450 -13.36 20.48 -4.93
N HIS A 451 -14.52 19.90 -4.59
CA HIS A 451 -15.41 20.46 -3.59
C HIS A 451 -14.83 20.25 -2.17
N GLY A 452 -14.37 19.03 -1.89
CA GLY A 452 -13.73 18.64 -0.62
C GLY A 452 -14.71 18.33 0.52
N ASP A 453 -16.01 18.43 0.27
CA ASP A 453 -17.11 18.08 1.20
C ASP A 453 -18.40 17.79 0.42
N LEU A 454 -18.31 16.99 -0.63
CA LEU A 454 -19.42 16.76 -1.54
C LEU A 454 -20.45 15.81 -0.91
N THR A 455 -21.54 16.36 -0.37
CA THR A 455 -22.63 15.60 0.29
C THR A 455 -24.00 16.02 -0.24
N THR A 456 -25.04 15.21 0.00
CA THR A 456 -26.43 15.52 -0.41
C THR A 456 -27.02 16.76 0.29
N ALA A 457 -26.41 17.22 1.39
CA ALA A 457 -26.80 18.45 2.08
C ALA A 457 -26.18 19.70 1.45
N ASN A 458 -25.08 19.54 0.69
CA ASN A 458 -24.34 20.61 0.01
C ASN A 458 -24.75 20.76 -1.47
N ILE A 459 -25.82 20.07 -1.88
CA ILE A 459 -26.45 20.22 -3.19
C ILE A 459 -27.89 20.68 -2.96
N LEU A 460 -28.28 21.78 -3.57
CA LEU A 460 -29.64 22.32 -3.52
C LEU A 460 -30.34 22.10 -4.85
N VAL A 461 -31.62 21.75 -4.77
CA VAL A 461 -32.53 21.57 -5.90
C VAL A 461 -33.54 22.71 -5.87
N GLN A 462 -33.56 23.55 -6.91
CA GLN A 462 -34.50 24.66 -7.06
C GLN A 462 -35.48 24.35 -8.19
N MET A 463 -36.79 24.34 -7.88
CA MET A 463 -37.87 24.21 -8.86
C MET A 463 -38.20 25.57 -9.49
N GLY A 464 -38.52 25.61 -10.78
CA GLY A 464 -38.80 26.85 -11.51
C GLY A 464 -40.13 27.51 -11.13
N ALA A 465 -41.14 26.69 -10.86
CA ALA A 465 -42.49 27.06 -10.47
C ALA A 465 -43.00 26.10 -9.37
N PRO A 466 -44.01 26.49 -8.56
CA PRO A 466 -44.59 25.60 -7.55
C PRO A 466 -45.32 24.39 -8.18
N GLU A 467 -45.75 24.53 -9.42
CA GLU A 467 -46.41 23.52 -10.25
C GLU A 467 -45.44 22.71 -11.11
N ASP A 468 -44.15 23.09 -11.16
CA ASP A 468 -43.13 22.20 -11.69
C ASP A 468 -43.06 20.97 -10.77
N GLU A 469 -43.50 19.82 -11.27
CA GLU A 469 -43.19 18.52 -10.67
C GLU A 469 -41.67 18.34 -10.54
N LEU A 470 -41.21 17.29 -9.87
CA LEU A 470 -39.80 17.04 -9.56
C LEU A 470 -38.86 16.83 -10.79
N ASP A 471 -39.30 17.21 -11.99
CA ASP A 471 -38.62 17.04 -13.28
C ASP A 471 -37.96 18.33 -13.80
N ASN A 472 -38.49 19.52 -13.46
CA ASN A 472 -37.96 20.79 -13.92
C ASN A 472 -37.24 21.57 -12.80
N TYR A 473 -35.95 21.27 -12.63
CA TYR A 473 -35.15 21.85 -11.56
C TYR A 473 -33.74 22.30 -11.98
N ARG A 474 -33.14 23.15 -11.17
CA ARG A 474 -31.73 23.54 -11.23
C ARG A 474 -30.98 23.00 -10.01
N LEU A 475 -29.77 22.50 -10.24
CA LEU A 475 -28.89 21.98 -9.20
C LEU A 475 -27.84 23.00 -8.86
N TYR A 476 -27.84 23.48 -7.61
CA TYR A 476 -26.84 24.40 -7.09
C TYR A 476 -25.88 23.68 -6.15
N LEU A 477 -24.58 23.79 -6.42
CA LEU A 477 -23.54 23.36 -5.50
C LEU A 477 -23.28 24.48 -4.49
N ILE A 478 -23.20 24.14 -3.19
CA ILE A 478 -22.97 25.10 -2.11
C ILE A 478 -21.88 24.60 -1.15
N ASP A 479 -21.31 25.51 -0.35
CA ASP A 479 -20.30 25.21 0.67
C ASP A 479 -18.95 24.70 0.15
N PHE A 480 -18.25 25.56 -0.60
CA PHE A 480 -16.87 25.31 -1.04
C PHE A 480 -15.82 25.62 0.05
N GLY A 481 -16.17 25.50 1.33
CA GLY A 481 -15.30 25.87 2.45
C GLY A 481 -14.01 25.05 2.56
N LEU A 482 -14.00 23.82 2.04
CA LEU A 482 -12.85 22.91 2.03
C LEU A 482 -12.26 22.68 0.63
N SER A 483 -12.71 23.47 -0.33
CA SER A 483 -12.31 23.31 -1.73
C SER A 483 -10.83 23.58 -1.96
N SER A 484 -10.27 22.85 -2.92
CA SER A 484 -8.90 23.01 -3.43
C SER A 484 -8.93 23.31 -4.93
N ILE A 485 -7.95 24.09 -5.41
CA ILE A 485 -7.65 24.24 -6.84
C ILE A 485 -6.26 23.67 -7.07
N HIS A 486 -6.16 22.72 -8.00
CA HIS A 486 -4.88 22.14 -8.38
C HIS A 486 -4.47 22.60 -9.77
N HIS A 487 -3.17 22.92 -9.91
CA HIS A 487 -2.58 23.18 -11.22
C HIS A 487 -2.41 21.87 -11.99
N ARG A 488 -2.56 21.97 -13.32
CA ARG A 488 -2.58 20.87 -14.29
C ARG A 488 -1.32 19.97 -14.29
N ALA A 489 -0.25 20.36 -13.60
CA ALA A 489 1.07 19.71 -13.67
C ALA A 489 1.23 18.45 -12.78
N ALA A 490 0.28 18.13 -11.89
CA ALA A 490 0.37 16.99 -10.97
C ALA A 490 -0.84 16.04 -11.12
N SER A 491 -0.88 15.27 -12.20
CA SER A 491 -2.00 14.38 -12.57
C SER A 491 -2.36 13.37 -11.47
N SER A 492 -1.38 12.68 -10.88
CA SER A 492 -1.65 11.64 -9.87
C SER A 492 -2.27 12.18 -8.58
N LEU A 493 -1.91 13.40 -8.14
CA LEU A 493 -2.48 14.00 -6.94
C LEU A 493 -3.92 14.50 -7.20
N ARG A 494 -4.14 15.07 -8.38
CA ARG A 494 -5.46 15.54 -8.82
C ARG A 494 -6.46 14.39 -8.90
N ASP A 495 -6.05 13.26 -9.48
CA ASP A 495 -6.92 12.11 -9.66
C ASP A 495 -7.32 11.47 -8.31
N GLU A 496 -6.42 11.47 -7.32
CA GLU A 496 -6.73 11.02 -5.94
C GLU A 496 -7.74 11.96 -5.26
N GLU A 497 -7.56 13.27 -5.33
CA GLU A 497 -8.49 14.20 -4.68
C GLU A 497 -9.89 14.17 -5.31
N ILE A 498 -9.99 14.08 -6.64
CA ILE A 498 -11.28 13.90 -7.33
C ILE A 498 -11.91 12.56 -6.94
N ALA A 499 -11.12 11.49 -6.87
CA ALA A 499 -11.59 10.18 -6.44
C ALA A 499 -12.11 10.20 -4.99
N VAL A 500 -11.45 10.93 -4.09
CA VAL A 500 -11.91 11.13 -2.71
C VAL A 500 -13.22 11.91 -2.68
N ASP A 501 -13.38 12.97 -3.48
CA ASP A 501 -14.61 13.77 -3.52
C ASP A 501 -15.81 12.93 -4.01
N LEU A 502 -15.61 12.14 -5.08
CA LEU A 502 -16.61 11.18 -5.59
C LEU A 502 -16.94 10.08 -4.56
N TYR A 503 -15.94 9.58 -3.84
CA TYR A 503 -16.13 8.58 -2.79
C TYR A 503 -16.89 9.14 -1.57
N VAL A 504 -16.62 10.38 -1.17
CA VAL A 504 -17.37 11.06 -0.11
C VAL A 504 -18.84 11.20 -0.52
N PHE A 505 -19.12 11.56 -1.78
CA PHE A 505 -20.47 11.64 -2.29
C PHE A 505 -21.19 10.28 -2.32
N GLU A 506 -20.52 9.22 -2.79
CA GLU A 506 -21.03 7.85 -2.72
C GLU A 506 -21.41 7.49 -1.27
N ARG A 507 -20.51 7.76 -0.32
CA ARG A 507 -20.77 7.47 1.10
C ARG A 507 -21.90 8.31 1.68
N ALA A 508 -22.03 9.56 1.27
CA ALA A 508 -23.13 10.43 1.68
C ALA A 508 -24.47 9.90 1.15
N LEU A 509 -24.53 9.42 -0.09
CA LEU A 509 -25.72 8.77 -0.65
C LEU A 509 -26.09 7.51 0.14
N VAL A 510 -25.14 6.60 0.32
CA VAL A 510 -25.37 5.34 1.07
C VAL A 510 -25.75 5.61 2.53
N SER A 511 -25.21 6.64 3.14
CA SER A 511 -25.53 7.00 4.53
C SER A 511 -26.89 7.69 4.68
N ALA A 512 -27.32 8.47 3.68
CA ALA A 512 -28.53 9.29 3.78
C ALA A 512 -29.78 8.58 3.23
N LEU A 513 -29.62 7.62 2.33
CA LEU A 513 -30.72 7.00 1.60
C LEU A 513 -30.82 5.51 1.93
N ALA A 514 -32.03 5.05 2.24
CA ALA A 514 -32.31 3.63 2.42
C ALA A 514 -32.60 2.96 1.07
N THR A 515 -32.25 1.68 0.95
CA THR A 515 -32.67 0.83 -0.17
C THR A 515 -34.18 0.68 -0.15
N ARG A 516 -34.84 0.95 -1.28
CA ARG A 516 -36.28 0.79 -1.45
C ARG A 516 -36.57 -0.27 -2.50
N LYS A 517 -37.35 -1.28 -2.14
CA LYS A 517 -37.98 -2.21 -3.08
C LYS A 517 -39.40 -1.69 -3.33
N GLY A 518 -39.68 -1.30 -4.58
CA GLY A 518 -41.02 -0.95 -5.04
C GLY A 518 -41.79 -2.19 -5.50
N ASP A 519 -43.09 -2.02 -5.77
CA ASP A 519 -43.90 -3.04 -6.42
C ASP A 519 -43.59 -3.05 -7.94
N GLU A 520 -43.49 -4.24 -8.53
CA GLU A 520 -43.17 -4.51 -9.95
C GLU A 520 -41.74 -4.10 -10.40
N ASP A 521 -40.77 -4.98 -10.09
CA ASP A 521 -39.38 -4.98 -10.61
C ASP A 521 -38.53 -3.72 -10.36
N PHE A 522 -38.97 -2.80 -9.49
CA PHE A 522 -38.19 -1.60 -9.16
C PHE A 522 -37.42 -1.78 -7.85
N GLU A 523 -36.10 -1.79 -7.92
CA GLU A 523 -35.23 -1.72 -6.75
C GLU A 523 -34.33 -0.49 -6.85
N PHE A 524 -34.48 0.42 -5.89
CA PHE A 524 -33.57 1.55 -5.71
C PHE A 524 -32.51 1.19 -4.67
N THR A 525 -31.24 1.22 -5.07
CA THR A 525 -30.10 1.24 -4.15
C THR A 525 -29.28 2.51 -4.36
N PRO A 526 -28.74 3.13 -3.29
CA PRO A 526 -27.86 4.29 -3.41
C PRO A 526 -26.63 4.00 -4.29
N GLU A 527 -26.10 2.77 -4.25
CA GLU A 527 -24.97 2.33 -5.06
C GLU A 527 -25.33 2.23 -6.55
N ALA A 528 -26.51 1.72 -6.90
CA ALA A 528 -26.96 1.69 -8.30
C ALA A 528 -27.19 3.11 -8.83
N PHE A 529 -27.76 4.00 -8.01
CA PHE A 529 -27.93 5.41 -8.36
C PHE A 529 -26.58 6.10 -8.58
N PHE A 530 -25.62 5.91 -7.67
CA PHE A 530 -24.28 6.46 -7.84
C PHE A 530 -23.58 5.89 -9.09
N LYS A 531 -23.80 4.62 -9.42
CA LYS A 531 -23.30 4.02 -10.67
C LYS A 531 -23.91 4.70 -11.91
N ALA A 532 -25.19 5.06 -11.87
CA ALA A 532 -25.84 5.82 -12.94
C ALA A 532 -25.26 7.24 -13.06
N VAL A 533 -25.03 7.93 -11.93
CA VAL A 533 -24.31 9.22 -11.89
C VAL A 533 -22.93 9.09 -12.53
N LEU A 534 -22.18 8.05 -12.18
CA LEU A 534 -20.85 7.79 -12.75
C LEU A 534 -20.90 7.50 -14.25
N ALA A 535 -21.91 6.79 -14.75
CA ALA A 535 -22.05 6.53 -16.18
C ALA A 535 -22.16 7.85 -16.97
N THR A 536 -23.02 8.77 -16.53
CA THR A 536 -23.12 10.09 -17.14
C THR A 536 -21.88 10.96 -16.91
N TYR A 537 -21.26 10.86 -15.73
CA TYR A 537 -20.00 11.56 -15.44
C TYR A 537 -18.91 11.17 -16.45
N ILE A 538 -18.76 9.88 -16.74
CA ILE A 538 -17.77 9.34 -17.68
C ILE A 538 -18.04 9.83 -19.11
N GLU A 539 -19.30 9.86 -19.52
CA GLU A 539 -19.71 10.35 -20.83
C GLU A 539 -19.46 11.86 -20.97
N ALA A 540 -19.79 12.66 -19.95
CA ALA A 540 -19.69 14.11 -20.00
C ALA A 540 -18.25 14.65 -19.84
N TYR A 541 -17.40 13.97 -19.06
CA TYR A 541 -16.08 14.47 -18.68
C TYR A 541 -15.17 14.83 -19.88
N PRO A 542 -15.04 14.00 -20.93
CA PRO A 542 -14.21 14.35 -22.09
C PRO A 542 -14.67 15.61 -22.83
N PHE A 543 -15.98 15.84 -22.92
CA PHE A 543 -16.52 17.07 -23.54
C PHE A 543 -16.20 18.31 -22.70
N GLU A 544 -16.27 18.19 -21.38
CA GLU A 544 -15.89 19.28 -20.47
C GLU A 544 -14.39 19.56 -20.50
N VAL A 545 -13.55 18.54 -20.75
CA VAL A 545 -12.10 18.70 -21.00
C VAL A 545 -11.82 19.47 -22.28
N LEU A 546 -12.57 19.21 -23.35
CA LEU A 546 -12.49 19.96 -24.61
C LEU A 546 -12.94 21.41 -24.44
N ALA A 547 -14.00 21.64 -23.66
CA ALA A 547 -14.58 22.95 -23.42
C ALA A 547 -13.79 23.81 -22.41
N ARG A 548 -12.67 23.30 -21.88
CA ARG A 548 -11.83 24.02 -20.91
C ARG A 548 -11.38 25.38 -21.49
N PRO A 549 -11.51 26.48 -20.73
CA PRO A 549 -10.94 27.75 -21.13
C PRO A 549 -9.43 27.61 -21.34
N ILE A 550 -8.94 28.03 -22.52
CA ILE A 550 -7.51 28.19 -22.76
C ILE A 550 -7.03 29.28 -21.80
N GLU A 551 -6.14 28.93 -20.88
CA GLU A 551 -5.48 29.89 -20.00
C GLU A 551 -4.57 30.76 -20.88
N THR A 552 -5.12 31.81 -21.48
CA THR A 552 -4.33 32.95 -21.91
C THR A 552 -3.75 33.54 -20.65
N SER A 553 -2.44 33.36 -20.46
CA SER A 553 -1.67 34.03 -19.43
C SER A 553 -1.84 35.54 -19.60
N THR A 554 -2.89 36.10 -19.00
CA THR A 554 -3.15 37.53 -18.92
C THR A 554 -2.33 38.08 -17.77
N MET A 555 -1.02 38.17 -17.99
CA MET A 555 -0.24 39.25 -17.39
C MET A 555 -0.55 40.52 -18.16
N ILE A 556 -1.52 41.31 -17.70
CA ILE A 556 -1.62 42.71 -18.07
C ILE A 556 -0.49 43.43 -17.31
N MET A 557 0.70 43.47 -17.91
CA MET A 557 1.67 44.52 -17.66
C MET A 557 1.86 45.28 -18.97
N GLN A 558 1.18 46.43 -19.07
CA GLN A 558 1.57 47.45 -20.03
C GLN A 558 3.02 47.86 -19.71
N LYS A 559 3.97 47.46 -20.56
CA LYS A 559 5.31 48.03 -20.58
C LYS A 559 5.58 48.59 -21.97
N GLN A 560 5.91 49.88 -21.99
CA GLN A 560 6.36 50.65 -23.14
C GLN A 560 7.59 50.02 -23.82
N PRO A 561 7.81 50.31 -25.12
CA PRO A 561 8.84 49.65 -25.90
C PRO A 561 10.21 50.27 -25.62
N GLN A 562 11.18 49.45 -25.19
CA GLN A 562 12.59 49.79 -25.32
C GLN A 562 13.35 48.63 -25.96
N HIS A 563 14.09 49.00 -27.00
CA HIS A 563 15.02 48.19 -27.80
C HIS A 563 15.87 47.23 -26.97
N ARG A 564 15.88 45.94 -27.36
CA ARG A 564 17.10 45.13 -27.54
C ARG A 564 16.79 43.78 -28.17
N GLU A 565 17.68 43.35 -29.05
CA GLU A 565 17.54 42.25 -29.99
C GLU A 565 17.57 40.86 -29.33
N LYS A 566 16.59 40.04 -29.75
CA LYS A 566 16.61 38.59 -29.99
C LYS A 566 17.50 37.69 -29.10
N ARG A 567 16.84 36.98 -28.19
CA ARG A 567 17.00 35.51 -28.07
C ARG A 567 15.62 34.87 -28.24
N ILE A 568 15.44 34.13 -29.33
CA ILE A 568 14.24 33.34 -29.58
C ILE A 568 14.30 32.13 -28.65
N CYS A 569 13.62 32.23 -27.50
CA CYS A 569 13.26 31.08 -26.68
C CYS A 569 12.06 30.41 -27.36
N HIS A 570 12.20 29.14 -27.75
CA HIS A 570 11.07 28.35 -28.25
C HIS A 570 9.96 28.36 -27.19
N CYS A 571 8.84 29.01 -27.53
CA CYS A 571 7.60 28.95 -26.80
C CYS A 571 7.13 27.50 -26.78
N SER A 572 6.99 26.91 -25.59
CA SER A 572 6.29 25.63 -25.41
C SER A 572 4.90 25.78 -26.03
N THR A 573 4.67 25.06 -27.12
CA THR A 573 3.37 24.95 -27.79
C THR A 573 2.30 24.65 -26.75
N SER A 574 1.34 25.56 -26.57
CA SER A 574 0.14 25.32 -25.77
C SER A 574 -0.66 24.21 -26.46
N ARG A 575 -0.39 22.97 -26.08
CA ARG A 575 -1.12 21.80 -26.58
C ARG A 575 -2.58 21.96 -26.19
N THR A 576 -3.47 22.12 -27.17
CA THR A 576 -4.91 22.13 -26.97
C THR A 576 -5.34 20.75 -26.49
N SER A 577 -6.13 20.69 -25.41
CA SER A 577 -6.65 19.42 -24.90
C SER A 577 -7.53 18.75 -25.94
N THR A 578 -7.32 17.46 -26.14
CA THR A 578 -8.10 16.62 -27.07
C THR A 578 -9.18 15.83 -26.32
N HIS A 579 -10.13 15.26 -27.06
CA HIS A 579 -11.14 14.37 -26.49
C HIS A 579 -10.49 13.14 -25.85
N GLU A 580 -9.47 12.59 -26.51
CA GLU A 580 -8.70 11.44 -26.03
C GLU A 580 -7.99 11.75 -24.71
N ASP A 581 -7.46 12.97 -24.53
CA ASP A 581 -6.89 13.40 -23.25
C ASP A 581 -7.95 13.35 -22.14
N GLY A 582 -9.18 13.80 -22.42
CA GLY A 582 -10.31 13.72 -21.49
C GLY A 582 -10.70 12.28 -21.14
N VAL A 583 -10.71 11.38 -22.13
CA VAL A 583 -10.95 9.94 -21.92
C VAL A 583 -9.83 9.31 -21.08
N HIS A 584 -8.58 9.66 -21.33
CA HIS A 584 -7.45 9.17 -20.52
C HIS A 584 -7.52 9.67 -19.07
N GLU A 585 -7.84 10.94 -18.87
CA GLU A 585 -8.00 11.55 -17.55
C GLU A 585 -9.11 10.89 -16.74
N VAL A 586 -10.30 10.71 -17.32
CA VAL A 586 -11.43 10.10 -16.58
C VAL A 586 -11.13 8.65 -16.23
N ASN A 587 -10.46 7.89 -17.10
CA ASN A 587 -10.02 6.53 -16.79
C ASN A 587 -8.96 6.47 -15.68
N GLY A 588 -8.10 7.49 -15.56
CA GLY A 588 -7.20 7.68 -14.42
C GLY A 588 -7.99 7.82 -13.12
N ILE A 589 -8.91 8.78 -13.09
CA ILE A 589 -9.79 9.05 -11.93
C ILE A 589 -10.57 7.80 -11.51
N LEU A 590 -11.14 7.04 -12.45
CA LEU A 590 -11.90 5.82 -12.12
C LEU A 590 -11.04 4.71 -11.53
N ARG A 591 -9.80 4.54 -12.00
CA ARG A 591 -8.85 3.58 -11.40
C ARG A 591 -8.56 3.98 -9.96
N THR A 592 -8.25 5.25 -9.73
CA THR A 592 -8.00 5.78 -8.39
C THR A 592 -9.22 5.68 -7.49
N LEU A 593 -10.43 5.94 -8.00
CA LEU A 593 -11.69 5.77 -7.25
C LEU A 593 -11.87 4.33 -6.76
N LYS A 594 -11.59 3.33 -7.60
CA LYS A 594 -11.62 1.92 -7.18
C LYS A 594 -10.60 1.63 -6.07
N GLU A 595 -9.40 2.22 -6.16
CA GLU A 595 -8.41 2.10 -5.09
C GLU A 595 -8.89 2.73 -3.79
N VAL A 596 -9.41 3.96 -3.83
CA VAL A 596 -9.96 4.67 -2.66
C VAL A 596 -11.11 3.88 -2.02
N GLN A 597 -12.04 3.37 -2.83
CA GLN A 597 -13.12 2.49 -2.38
C GLN A 597 -12.57 1.24 -1.68
N SER A 598 -11.54 0.59 -2.23
CA SER A 598 -10.93 -0.60 -1.62
C SER A 598 -10.26 -0.29 -0.28
N ARG A 599 -9.58 0.86 -0.16
CA ARG A 599 -8.94 1.33 1.08
C ARG A 599 -10.00 1.69 2.14
N GLY A 600 -11.07 2.37 1.74
CA GLY A 600 -12.19 2.73 2.62
C GLY A 600 -12.91 1.50 3.16
N ARG A 601 -13.21 0.51 2.30
CA ARG A 601 -13.84 -0.76 2.72
C ARG A 601 -12.96 -1.58 3.66
N LYS A 602 -11.64 -1.60 3.45
CA LYS A 602 -10.69 -2.25 4.38
C LYS A 602 -10.67 -1.60 5.77
N ARG A 603 -10.79 -0.26 5.86
CA ARG A 603 -10.88 0.43 7.15
C ARG A 603 -12.17 0.10 7.92
N LEU A 604 -13.28 -0.15 7.21
CA LEU A 604 -14.56 -0.56 7.80
C LEU A 604 -14.60 -2.02 8.27
N MET A 605 -13.66 -2.87 7.84
CA MET A 605 -13.57 -4.27 8.27
C MET A 605 -12.61 -4.48 9.46
N ILE A 606 -11.84 -3.44 9.83
CA ILE A 606 -10.83 -3.48 10.89
C ILE A 606 -11.29 -2.73 12.15
N GLY A 607 -12.27 -1.82 12.03
CA GLY A 607 -12.95 -1.17 13.16
C GLY A 607 -14.32 -1.80 13.38
#